data_AF-A0A3A8W0M8-F1
#
_entry.id   AF-A0A3A8W0M8-F1
#
_cell.length_a   1.000
_cell.length_b   1.000
_cell.length_c   1.000
_cell.angle_alpha   90.00
_cell.angle_beta   90.00
_cell.angle_gamma   90.00
#
_symmetry.space_group_name_H-M   'P 1'
#
loop_
_entity.id
_entity.type
_entity.pdbx_description
1 polymer ?
#
loop_
_entity_poly.entity_id
_entity_poly.type
_entity_poly.pdbx_seq_one_letter_code
_entity_poly.pdbx_strand_id
1 'polypeptide(L)'
;MFWTKDRMEGILMFKNVKKAVSAFLVVVMTVALLFQNTAVAQEMQGSMGTGIPEGYIPIYTIADLVGINSNPSGNYILMNDIDMTKETSPGGSWDTGHGWTPLDKFSGTFEGNGHRIIGMHIYGGLDNYYDYYYMSVHPYMSVGLFSELDGAVVQNLGIVDCDINITRYPNNGYDYDNDNGYHIMGIKIGGIAGGNSGYPYAAISKCYVSGKIQDATDFNDGDHCIGGIIGDADSGSLTDCYNLADISILNPHSLMGAGDNGSRYSDCIGGIVGKGCGKVISSYNIGKISGIPAPDEQLLGGVIGDSVAGYLDSGNVENCYYLNVAASEGNGFHGIGYDGGCKSLTDTQMGYAASFTGFDFGNTWIIDELSSYPYPQLRSCLQVRVEKLELTGLPDKAAYSQGDELDLSGTVLSIAYEDGVVTSTEVDSSMVSGIDMNKVGTQTAVVTYVNGTCTFDITVNAMEASGVTISKESCSLNRNSTLRLDAVVTPSNAADKSITWESDNEAVATVTKDGVVRGVNAGNAIITVTTSNGLTASCAVAVKIPATGIKLNATKLTLKKGKKKTLKATLKPLETTDTVEWTSSNPKVASVTQNGGVKAKKKGYATIMAKTTSGKSVYAKVTVK
;
A
#
# COMPACT_ATOMS: atom_id res chain seq x y z
N MET A 1 5.75 -23.48 34.00
CA MET A 1 4.63 -24.00 33.19
C MET A 1 3.30 -23.60 33.83
N PHE A 2 2.89 -22.33 33.74
CA PHE A 2 1.53 -21.85 34.02
C PHE A 2 1.41 -20.44 33.42
N TRP A 3 0.77 -20.32 32.26
CA TRP A 3 0.25 -19.06 31.75
C TRP A 3 -1.28 -19.22 31.72
N THR A 4 -1.98 -18.38 32.49
CA THR A 4 -3.41 -18.55 32.76
C THR A 4 -4.28 -18.02 31.64
N LYS A 5 -5.35 -18.78 31.40
CA LYS A 5 -6.44 -18.64 30.43
C LYS A 5 -7.10 -17.25 30.38
N ASP A 6 -6.90 -16.42 31.40
CA ASP A 6 -7.51 -15.08 31.54
C ASP A 6 -6.95 -14.03 30.56
N ARG A 7 -5.71 -14.21 30.05
CA ARG A 7 -5.13 -13.28 29.05
C ARG A 7 -5.82 -13.41 27.67
N MET A 8 -6.35 -14.58 27.32
CA MET A 8 -7.06 -14.78 26.05
C MET A 8 -8.50 -14.25 26.06
N GLU A 9 -9.19 -14.29 27.21
CA GLU A 9 -10.57 -13.77 27.30
C GLU A 9 -10.62 -12.24 27.34
N GLY A 10 -9.61 -11.57 27.91
CA GLY A 10 -9.49 -10.11 27.87
C GLY A 10 -9.29 -9.53 26.46
N ILE A 11 -8.53 -10.23 25.61
CA ILE A 11 -8.28 -9.84 24.21
C ILE A 11 -9.55 -9.98 23.35
N LEU A 12 -10.40 -10.96 23.66
CA LEU A 12 -11.65 -11.20 22.93
C LEU A 12 -12.73 -10.14 23.22
N MET A 13 -12.81 -9.64 24.47
CA MET A 13 -13.76 -8.57 24.83
C MET A 13 -13.40 -7.21 24.23
N PHE A 14 -12.10 -6.89 24.08
CA PHE A 14 -11.65 -5.63 23.47
C PHE A 14 -11.91 -5.55 21.95
N LYS A 15 -11.95 -6.68 21.24
CA LYS A 15 -12.28 -6.74 19.79
C LYS A 15 -13.69 -6.25 19.48
N ASN A 16 -14.66 -6.48 20.37
CA ASN A 16 -16.06 -6.08 20.15
C ASN A 16 -16.30 -4.58 20.38
N VAL A 17 -15.47 -3.92 21.19
CA VAL A 17 -15.57 -2.46 21.44
C VAL A 17 -14.91 -1.64 20.32
N LYS A 18 -13.81 -2.13 19.73
CA LYS A 18 -13.14 -1.49 18.57
C LYS A 18 -14.00 -1.48 17.30
N LYS A 19 -14.82 -2.52 17.05
CA LYS A 19 -15.75 -2.59 15.91
C LYS A 19 -16.81 -1.47 15.92
N ALA A 20 -17.18 -0.94 17.09
CA ALA A 20 -18.20 0.12 17.21
C ALA A 20 -17.66 1.54 16.98
N VAL A 21 -16.35 1.77 17.13
CA VAL A 21 -15.75 3.12 17.05
C VAL A 21 -15.07 3.37 15.69
N SER A 22 -14.56 2.33 15.03
CA SER A 22 -13.94 2.43 13.69
C SER A 22 -14.95 2.79 12.58
N ALA A 23 -16.23 2.42 12.74
CA ALA A 23 -17.27 2.70 11.74
C ALA A 23 -17.70 4.18 11.63
N PHE A 24 -17.24 5.08 12.52
CA PHE A 24 -17.69 6.48 12.55
C PHE A 24 -16.63 7.52 12.14
N LEU A 25 -15.41 7.11 11.73
CA LEU A 25 -14.33 8.05 11.38
C LEU A 25 -13.76 7.92 9.96
N VAL A 26 -14.41 7.19 9.05
CA VAL A 26 -13.90 6.89 7.69
C VAL A 26 -14.24 7.98 6.64
N VAL A 27 -14.92 9.08 7.00
CA VAL A 27 -15.42 10.05 6.00
C VAL A 27 -14.47 11.23 5.69
N VAL A 28 -13.30 11.37 6.34
CA VAL A 28 -12.39 12.50 6.03
C VAL A 28 -10.92 12.07 5.98
N MET A 29 -10.53 11.21 5.03
CA MET A 29 -9.10 11.03 4.68
C MET A 29 -8.81 10.36 3.32
N THR A 30 -9.75 10.33 2.37
CA THR A 30 -9.62 9.52 1.13
C THR A 30 -9.14 10.25 -0.13
N VAL A 31 -8.47 11.42 -0.06
CA VAL A 31 -8.06 12.14 -1.30
C VAL A 31 -6.54 12.31 -1.48
N ALA A 32 -5.69 11.90 -0.53
CA ALA A 32 -4.23 12.07 -0.67
C ALA A 32 -3.42 10.81 -1.04
N LEU A 33 -4.01 9.60 -1.03
CA LEU A 33 -3.27 8.33 -1.15
C LEU A 33 -3.36 7.64 -2.53
N LEU A 34 -4.14 8.18 -3.47
CA LEU A 34 -4.46 7.50 -4.74
C LEU A 34 -3.40 7.58 -5.84
N PHE A 35 -2.22 8.18 -5.59
CA PHE A 35 -1.18 8.34 -6.63
C PHE A 35 0.19 7.71 -6.31
N GLN A 36 0.34 6.97 -5.22
CA GLN A 36 1.62 6.31 -4.89
C GLN A 36 1.64 4.79 -5.10
N ASN A 37 0.49 4.10 -5.06
CA ASN A 37 0.46 2.62 -5.05
C ASN A 37 0.82 1.92 -6.37
N THR A 38 0.94 2.61 -7.50
CA THR A 38 1.32 1.98 -8.78
C THR A 38 2.82 1.78 -8.96
N ALA A 39 3.66 2.48 -8.18
CA ALA A 39 5.12 2.28 -8.19
C ALA A 39 5.59 1.24 -7.15
N VAL A 40 4.81 1.03 -6.07
CA VAL A 40 5.20 0.22 -4.91
C VAL A 40 5.28 -1.27 -5.24
N ALA A 41 4.43 -1.80 -6.13
CA ALA A 41 4.48 -3.22 -6.50
C ALA A 41 5.72 -3.62 -7.31
N GLN A 42 6.41 -2.67 -7.95
CA GLN A 42 7.58 -2.93 -8.77
C GLN A 42 8.90 -2.71 -8.02
N GLU A 43 8.89 -1.92 -6.93
CA GLU A 43 10.03 -1.71 -6.04
C GLU A 43 9.97 -2.53 -4.74
N MET A 44 8.82 -3.11 -4.36
CA MET A 44 8.72 -4.09 -3.27
C MET A 44 9.12 -5.52 -3.68
N GLN A 45 9.42 -5.74 -4.96
CA GLN A 45 10.48 -6.67 -5.35
C GLN A 45 11.85 -6.03 -5.08
N GLY A 46 12.05 -5.52 -3.87
CA GLY A 46 13.34 -5.09 -3.36
C GLY A 46 14.19 -6.33 -3.18
N SER A 47 14.70 -6.85 -4.30
CA SER A 47 15.86 -7.71 -4.38
C SER A 47 15.99 -8.71 -3.22
N MET A 48 15.19 -9.79 -3.23
CA MET A 48 15.82 -11.11 -3.07
C MET A 48 16.66 -11.38 -4.33
N GLY A 49 17.62 -10.50 -4.58
CA GLY A 49 18.55 -10.60 -5.68
C GLY A 49 19.38 -11.83 -5.39
N THR A 50 19.14 -12.90 -6.15
CA THR A 50 20.01 -14.09 -6.14
C THR A 50 21.46 -13.79 -6.54
N GLY A 51 21.76 -12.54 -6.91
CA GLY A 51 23.10 -12.05 -7.21
C GLY A 51 23.73 -11.39 -6.00
N ILE A 52 24.82 -11.96 -5.53
CA ILE A 52 25.74 -11.33 -4.56
C ILE A 52 26.23 -10.02 -5.19
N PRO A 53 26.07 -8.86 -4.51
CA PRO A 53 26.56 -7.58 -5.02
C PRO A 53 28.07 -7.61 -5.29
N GLU A 54 28.52 -6.84 -6.28
CA GLU A 54 29.95 -6.77 -6.62
C GLU A 54 30.78 -6.32 -5.40
N GLY A 55 31.85 -7.06 -5.11
CA GLY A 55 32.76 -6.76 -3.99
C GLY A 55 32.32 -7.32 -2.63
N TYR A 56 31.19 -8.02 -2.54
CA TYR A 56 30.76 -8.71 -1.32
C TYR A 56 31.16 -10.20 -1.32
N ILE A 57 31.51 -10.69 -0.13
CA ILE A 57 31.80 -12.09 0.17
C ILE A 57 30.55 -12.70 0.83
N PRO A 58 29.95 -13.76 0.25
CA PRO A 58 28.76 -14.37 0.82
C PRO A 58 29.08 -15.20 2.07
N ILE A 59 28.19 -15.13 3.05
CA ILE A 59 28.24 -15.91 4.30
C ILE A 59 27.04 -16.87 4.30
N TYR A 60 27.31 -18.17 4.34
CA TYR A 60 26.28 -19.22 4.38
C TYR A 60 26.27 -19.99 5.69
N THR A 61 27.37 -19.98 6.44
CA THR A 61 27.60 -20.84 7.60
C THR A 61 28.36 -20.12 8.72
N ILE A 62 28.41 -20.74 9.90
CA ILE A 62 29.24 -20.28 11.04
C ILE A 62 30.73 -20.24 10.66
N ALA A 63 31.20 -21.21 9.87
CA ALA A 63 32.60 -21.22 9.42
C ALA A 63 32.94 -20.00 8.54
N ASP A 64 32.00 -19.56 7.71
CA ASP A 64 32.18 -18.35 6.90
C ASP A 64 32.25 -17.09 7.78
N LEU A 65 31.42 -17.01 8.83
CA LEU A 65 31.48 -15.92 9.83
C LEU A 65 32.87 -15.85 10.47
N VAL A 66 33.40 -16.98 10.96
CA VAL A 66 34.75 -17.03 11.55
C VAL A 66 35.83 -16.68 10.53
N GLY A 67 35.59 -16.97 9.24
CA GLY A 67 36.48 -16.59 8.13
C GLY A 67 36.71 -15.08 8.02
N ILE A 68 35.82 -14.24 8.56
CA ILE A 68 35.97 -12.77 8.57
C ILE A 68 37.27 -12.34 9.24
N ASN A 69 37.74 -13.05 10.27
CA ASN A 69 38.99 -12.74 10.97
C ASN A 69 40.22 -12.80 10.05
N SER A 70 40.15 -13.51 8.92
CA SER A 70 41.23 -13.53 7.93
C SER A 70 41.28 -12.27 7.07
N ASN A 71 40.19 -11.50 7.00
CA ASN A 71 40.09 -10.24 6.26
C ASN A 71 39.03 -9.31 6.90
N PRO A 72 39.33 -8.68 8.05
CA PRO A 72 38.36 -7.92 8.83
C PRO A 72 37.94 -6.57 8.21
N SER A 73 38.52 -6.17 7.07
CA SER A 73 38.14 -4.98 6.31
C SER A 73 37.29 -5.30 5.07
N GLY A 74 36.94 -6.58 4.87
CA GLY A 74 36.13 -7.04 3.74
C GLY A 74 34.65 -6.65 3.83
N ASN A 75 33.94 -6.73 2.70
CA ASN A 75 32.48 -6.58 2.66
C ASN A 75 31.85 -7.96 2.64
N TYR A 76 30.93 -8.22 3.56
CA TYR A 76 30.29 -9.52 3.78
C TYR A 76 28.78 -9.39 3.71
N ILE A 77 28.13 -10.39 3.14
CA ILE A 77 26.67 -10.45 2.99
C ILE A 77 26.14 -11.80 3.44
N LEU A 78 25.18 -11.81 4.37
CA LEU A 78 24.48 -13.04 4.72
C LEU A 78 23.62 -13.51 3.55
N MET A 79 23.65 -14.81 3.29
CA MET A 79 22.85 -15.44 2.24
C MET A 79 21.79 -16.40 2.79
N ASN A 80 21.81 -16.65 4.10
CA ASN A 80 20.85 -17.46 4.85
C ASN A 80 20.82 -17.00 6.31
N ASP A 81 19.75 -17.36 7.03
CA ASP A 81 19.78 -17.33 8.49
C ASP A 81 20.86 -18.31 9.00
N ILE A 82 21.65 -17.89 9.99
CA ILE A 82 22.70 -18.69 10.63
C ILE A 82 22.21 -19.10 12.01
N ASP A 83 21.73 -20.34 12.14
CA ASP A 83 21.41 -20.92 13.44
C ASP A 83 22.66 -21.48 14.11
N MET A 84 23.05 -20.87 15.23
CA MET A 84 24.19 -21.25 16.05
C MET A 84 23.81 -21.69 17.47
N THR A 85 22.51 -21.91 17.70
CA THR A 85 21.93 -22.31 19.00
C THR A 85 22.66 -23.50 19.62
N LYS A 86 22.77 -24.60 18.87
CA LYS A 86 23.44 -25.82 19.36
C LYS A 86 24.95 -25.74 19.28
N GLU A 87 25.46 -24.98 18.32
CA GLU A 87 26.87 -24.98 17.95
C GLU A 87 27.71 -24.16 18.93
N THR A 88 27.15 -23.09 19.48
CA THR A 88 27.81 -22.20 20.46
C THR A 88 27.38 -22.45 21.90
N SER A 89 26.35 -23.28 22.12
CA SER A 89 26.00 -23.78 23.45
C SER A 89 27.15 -24.57 24.10
N PRO A 90 27.18 -24.71 25.44
CA PRO A 90 28.16 -25.53 26.14
C PRO A 90 28.32 -26.95 25.55
N GLY A 91 29.53 -27.29 25.11
CA GLY A 91 29.88 -28.55 24.45
C GLY A 91 29.51 -28.63 22.96
N GLY A 92 29.06 -27.53 22.34
CA GLY A 92 28.82 -27.41 20.91
C GLY A 92 30.11 -27.41 20.07
N SER A 93 30.00 -27.59 18.75
CA SER A 93 31.19 -27.71 17.88
C SER A 93 32.01 -26.42 17.77
N TRP A 94 31.40 -25.28 18.08
CA TRP A 94 31.98 -23.95 18.05
C TRP A 94 32.11 -23.34 19.45
N ASP A 95 31.89 -24.14 20.49
CA ASP A 95 32.17 -23.73 21.87
C ASP A 95 33.67 -23.86 22.15
N THR A 96 34.33 -22.72 22.36
CA THR A 96 35.76 -22.65 22.71
C THR A 96 36.02 -22.73 24.21
N GLY A 97 34.99 -23.07 25.01
CA GLY A 97 34.98 -22.99 26.47
C GLY A 97 34.16 -21.81 27.01
N HIS A 98 33.77 -20.90 26.11
CA HIS A 98 32.98 -19.69 26.39
C HIS A 98 31.83 -19.49 25.38
N GLY A 99 31.49 -20.52 24.62
CA GLY A 99 30.57 -20.44 23.50
C GLY A 99 31.19 -19.76 22.28
N TRP A 100 30.45 -18.84 21.67
CA TRP A 100 30.91 -18.02 20.56
C TRP A 100 32.08 -17.15 20.99
N THR A 101 33.16 -17.21 20.22
CA THR A 101 34.28 -16.26 20.36
C THR A 101 33.97 -15.07 19.45
N PRO A 102 33.85 -13.84 20.00
CA PRO A 102 33.60 -12.64 19.19
C PRO A 102 34.60 -12.52 18.04
N LEU A 103 34.13 -12.07 16.88
CA LEU A 103 35.02 -11.74 15.76
C LEU A 103 35.96 -10.61 16.19
N ASP A 104 37.19 -10.62 15.66
CA ASP A 104 38.17 -9.58 15.96
C ASP A 104 37.68 -8.21 15.46
N LYS A 105 38.43 -7.16 15.80
CA LYS A 105 38.16 -5.79 15.35
C LYS A 105 37.83 -5.74 13.86
N PHE A 106 36.62 -5.29 13.54
CA PHE A 106 36.07 -5.26 12.18
C PHE A 106 35.98 -3.84 11.64
N SER A 107 36.38 -3.63 10.39
CA SER A 107 36.40 -2.30 9.72
C SER A 107 35.72 -2.29 8.35
N GLY A 108 35.14 -3.43 7.95
CA GLY A 108 34.47 -3.60 6.67
C GLY A 108 32.98 -3.29 6.70
N THR A 109 32.24 -3.87 5.74
CA THR A 109 30.77 -3.82 5.71
C THR A 109 30.20 -5.20 6.02
N PHE A 110 29.21 -5.28 6.90
CA PHE A 110 28.45 -6.48 7.20
C PHE A 110 26.97 -6.24 6.88
N GLU A 111 26.51 -6.83 5.78
CA GLU A 111 25.14 -6.76 5.28
C GLU A 111 24.37 -8.01 5.71
N GLY A 112 23.38 -7.84 6.59
CA GLY A 112 22.52 -8.92 7.05
C GLY A 112 21.54 -9.41 6.00
N ASN A 113 21.24 -8.61 4.96
CA ASN A 113 20.41 -9.00 3.80
C ASN A 113 19.05 -9.60 4.19
N GLY A 114 18.49 -9.13 5.31
CA GLY A 114 17.24 -9.63 5.86
C GLY A 114 17.33 -10.99 6.54
N HIS A 115 18.54 -11.53 6.70
CA HIS A 115 18.83 -12.75 7.43
C HIS A 115 19.21 -12.48 8.90
N ARG A 116 19.16 -13.55 9.69
CA ARG A 116 19.36 -13.52 11.15
C ARG A 116 20.49 -14.42 11.60
N ILE A 117 21.14 -14.03 12.69
CA ILE A 117 21.97 -14.93 13.51
C ILE A 117 21.12 -15.36 14.69
N ILE A 118 20.95 -16.67 14.88
CA ILE A 118 19.98 -17.24 15.82
C ILE A 118 20.71 -18.05 16.89
N GLY A 119 20.40 -17.80 18.16
CA GLY A 119 20.89 -18.61 19.28
C GLY A 119 22.38 -18.44 19.56
N MET A 120 22.92 -17.24 19.45
CA MET A 120 24.32 -16.99 19.80
C MET A 120 24.51 -17.08 21.32
N HIS A 121 25.29 -18.06 21.80
CA HIS A 121 25.64 -18.20 23.21
C HIS A 121 27.05 -17.69 23.47
N ILE A 122 27.23 -16.79 24.44
CA ILE A 122 28.54 -16.37 24.95
C ILE A 122 28.48 -16.46 26.46
N TYR A 123 29.37 -17.22 27.10
CA TYR A 123 29.29 -17.45 28.54
C TYR A 123 30.65 -17.63 29.23
N GLY A 124 30.67 -17.44 30.55
CA GLY A 124 31.90 -17.62 31.35
C GLY A 124 32.77 -16.37 31.38
N GLY A 125 34.07 -16.55 31.58
CA GLY A 125 35.07 -15.48 31.52
C GLY A 125 35.90 -15.58 30.26
N LEU A 126 36.00 -14.54 29.45
CA LEU A 126 36.87 -14.60 28.26
C LEU A 126 38.34 -14.61 28.70
N ASP A 127 38.94 -15.80 28.80
CA ASP A 127 40.32 -15.96 29.26
C ASP A 127 41.32 -15.42 28.20
N ASN A 128 42.11 -14.42 28.61
CA ASN A 128 43.45 -14.07 28.11
C ASN A 128 43.61 -13.66 26.62
N TYR A 129 43.40 -12.37 26.31
CA TYR A 129 44.06 -11.72 25.16
C TYR A 129 45.50 -11.32 25.54
N TYR A 130 46.50 -11.77 24.77
CA TYR A 130 47.90 -11.42 24.97
C TYR A 130 48.24 -10.15 24.18
N ASP A 131 48.43 -9.03 24.88
CA ASP A 131 48.76 -7.76 24.24
C ASP A 131 50.27 -7.70 23.95
N TYR A 132 50.63 -7.81 22.67
CA TYR A 132 52.01 -7.76 22.21
C TYR A 132 52.66 -6.38 22.38
N TYR A 133 51.87 -5.30 22.47
CA TYR A 133 52.39 -3.95 22.61
C TYR A 133 52.86 -3.66 24.04
N TYR A 134 52.22 -4.31 25.03
CA TYR A 134 52.58 -4.17 26.45
C TYR A 134 53.29 -5.41 27.05
N MET A 135 53.51 -6.45 26.25
CA MET A 135 54.11 -7.73 26.70
C MET A 135 53.43 -8.33 27.94
N SER A 136 52.12 -8.10 28.07
CA SER A 136 51.31 -8.55 29.20
C SER A 136 49.92 -8.97 28.74
N VAL A 137 49.29 -9.85 29.52
CA VAL A 137 47.95 -10.36 29.25
C VAL A 137 46.96 -9.31 29.78
N HIS A 138 46.24 -8.62 28.88
CA HIS A 138 45.20 -7.66 29.25
C HIS A 138 43.84 -8.21 28.83
N PRO A 139 42.88 -8.37 29.75
CA PRO A 139 41.53 -8.74 29.38
C PRO A 139 40.80 -7.50 28.80
N TYR A 140 40.76 -7.35 27.49
CA TYR A 140 39.77 -6.49 26.84
C TYR A 140 38.48 -7.32 26.69
N MET A 141 37.54 -7.18 27.62
CA MET A 141 36.27 -7.92 27.53
C MET A 141 35.26 -7.13 26.71
N SER A 142 35.48 -7.08 25.40
CA SER A 142 34.50 -6.57 24.43
C SER A 142 33.73 -7.74 23.82
N VAL A 143 32.44 -7.85 24.13
CA VAL A 143 31.60 -9.01 23.86
C VAL A 143 30.47 -8.67 22.90
N GLY A 144 30.27 -9.53 21.90
CA GLY A 144 29.17 -9.51 20.95
C GLY A 144 29.42 -10.46 19.79
N LEU A 145 28.70 -10.28 18.68
CA LEU A 145 29.08 -10.91 17.41
C LEU A 145 30.50 -10.48 17.02
N PHE A 146 30.77 -9.17 17.14
CA PHE A 146 32.09 -8.55 17.01
C PHE A 146 32.62 -8.12 18.38
N SER A 147 33.92 -8.20 18.57
CA SER A 147 34.60 -7.57 19.70
C SER A 147 34.53 -6.05 19.58
N GLU A 148 35.09 -5.50 18.50
CA GLU A 148 35.11 -4.06 18.23
C GLU A 148 34.77 -3.74 16.77
N LEU A 149 34.14 -2.58 16.56
CA LEU A 149 33.94 -1.96 15.26
C LEU A 149 34.90 -0.78 15.08
N ASP A 150 35.57 -0.64 13.94
CA ASP A 150 36.50 0.45 13.62
C ASP A 150 36.18 0.99 12.23
N GLY A 151 35.32 2.02 12.17
CA GLY A 151 34.82 2.55 10.89
C GLY A 151 33.95 1.58 10.09
N ALA A 152 33.53 0.47 10.71
CA ALA A 152 32.70 -0.53 10.07
C ALA A 152 31.27 -0.05 9.82
N VAL A 153 30.62 -0.68 8.85
CA VAL A 153 29.18 -0.56 8.60
C VAL A 153 28.51 -1.89 8.88
N VAL A 154 27.55 -1.94 9.79
CA VAL A 154 26.73 -3.13 10.05
C VAL A 154 25.27 -2.78 9.78
N GLN A 155 24.59 -3.51 8.90
CA GLN A 155 23.22 -3.16 8.54
C GLN A 155 22.31 -4.35 8.20
N ASN A 156 20.99 -4.14 8.36
CA ASN A 156 19.91 -5.11 8.06
C ASN A 156 20.08 -6.48 8.74
N LEU A 157 20.60 -6.50 9.96
CA LEU A 157 20.93 -7.71 10.70
C LEU A 157 20.00 -7.90 11.91
N GLY A 158 19.40 -9.07 12.02
CA GLY A 158 18.75 -9.52 13.25
C GLY A 158 19.63 -10.49 14.01
N ILE A 159 19.83 -10.28 15.32
CA ILE A 159 20.34 -11.31 16.23
C ILE A 159 19.17 -11.76 17.09
N VAL A 160 18.76 -13.02 16.94
CA VAL A 160 17.58 -13.58 17.61
C VAL A 160 17.99 -14.57 18.67
N ASP A 161 17.35 -14.48 19.84
CA ASP A 161 17.52 -15.42 20.95
C ASP A 161 18.98 -15.59 21.39
N CYS A 162 19.75 -14.50 21.42
CA CYS A 162 21.10 -14.55 22.00
C CYS A 162 21.05 -14.81 23.51
N ASP A 163 22.10 -15.42 24.04
CA ASP A 163 22.30 -15.67 25.47
C ASP A 163 23.73 -15.33 25.83
N ILE A 164 23.95 -14.08 26.22
CA ILE A 164 25.24 -13.57 26.65
C ILE A 164 25.23 -13.54 28.18
N ASN A 165 26.10 -14.30 28.83
CA ASN A 165 26.18 -14.39 30.29
C ASN A 165 27.64 -14.46 30.79
N ILE A 166 28.19 -13.29 31.13
CA ILE A 166 29.59 -13.17 31.57
C ILE A 166 29.65 -13.33 33.08
N THR A 167 30.37 -14.33 33.60
CA THR A 167 30.22 -14.77 35.02
C THR A 167 31.50 -14.76 35.84
N ARG A 168 32.70 -14.65 35.25
CA ARG A 168 33.94 -14.80 36.03
C ARG A 168 35.16 -14.18 35.36
N TYR A 169 36.02 -13.54 36.14
CA TYR A 169 37.45 -13.39 35.85
C TYR A 169 38.22 -14.38 36.73
N PRO A 170 39.09 -15.27 36.21
CA PRO A 170 40.06 -15.94 37.07
C PRO A 170 41.09 -14.90 37.48
N ASN A 171 40.86 -14.31 38.64
CA ASN A 171 41.81 -13.45 39.32
C ASN A 171 43.10 -14.26 39.55
N ASN A 172 44.09 -14.12 38.67
CA ASN A 172 45.39 -14.82 38.78
C ASN A 172 46.27 -14.24 39.91
N GLY A 173 45.68 -13.55 40.90
CA GLY A 173 46.39 -13.00 42.05
C GLY A 173 47.34 -11.85 41.69
N TYR A 174 47.22 -11.27 40.50
CA TYR A 174 47.88 -10.01 40.16
C TYR A 174 46.96 -8.86 40.54
N ASP A 175 47.19 -8.35 41.75
CA ASP A 175 46.83 -7.02 42.17
C ASP A 175 47.58 -6.05 41.22
N TYR A 176 46.91 -5.60 40.15
CA TYR A 176 47.46 -4.58 39.25
C TYR A 176 47.30 -3.21 39.89
N ASP A 177 47.89 -3.06 41.09
CA ASP A 177 48.15 -1.78 41.72
C ASP A 177 49.36 -1.17 40.97
N ASN A 178 49.09 -0.74 39.75
CA ASN A 178 50.10 -0.17 38.88
C ASN A 178 50.25 1.30 39.28
N ASP A 179 51.21 1.60 40.15
CA ASP A 179 51.77 2.94 40.43
C ASP A 179 52.14 3.74 39.14
N ASN A 180 52.00 3.16 37.94
CA ASN A 180 52.23 3.76 36.64
C ASN A 180 50.99 4.42 35.99
N GLY A 181 49.83 4.46 36.66
CA GLY A 181 48.67 5.25 36.19
C GLY A 181 47.98 4.72 34.92
N TYR A 182 48.03 3.42 34.67
CA TYR A 182 47.31 2.79 33.55
C TYR A 182 46.00 2.17 34.07
N HIS A 183 44.88 2.74 33.63
CA HIS A 183 43.51 2.36 34.01
C HIS A 183 43.20 0.91 33.65
N ILE A 184 42.62 0.16 34.59
CA ILE A 184 42.05 -1.16 34.38
C ILE A 184 40.88 -1.02 33.39
N MET A 185 40.95 -1.77 32.28
CA MET A 185 39.98 -1.74 31.18
C MET A 185 38.70 -2.48 31.59
N GLY A 186 37.56 -1.79 31.65
CA GLY A 186 36.27 -2.38 32.04
C GLY A 186 35.62 -3.28 30.98
N ILE A 187 34.47 -3.87 31.31
CA ILE A 187 33.75 -4.83 30.46
C ILE A 187 32.80 -4.09 29.51
N LYS A 188 32.76 -4.48 28.23
CA LYS A 188 31.86 -3.94 27.21
C LYS A 188 31.03 -5.05 26.58
N ILE A 189 29.70 -4.99 26.68
CA ILE A 189 28.81 -6.05 26.19
C ILE A 189 27.75 -5.45 25.28
N GLY A 190 27.64 -5.99 24.06
CA GLY A 190 26.52 -5.73 23.17
C GLY A 190 26.19 -6.92 22.30
N GLY A 191 24.93 -7.07 21.89
CA GLY A 191 24.54 -8.20 21.03
C GLY A 191 25.30 -8.21 19.70
N ILE A 192 25.48 -7.04 19.08
CA ILE A 192 26.23 -6.91 17.82
C ILE A 192 27.71 -6.69 18.09
N ALA A 193 28.08 -5.77 18.98
CA ALA A 193 29.47 -5.47 19.25
C ALA A 193 29.71 -5.10 20.72
N GLY A 194 30.87 -5.47 21.24
CA GLY A 194 31.31 -4.99 22.56
C GLY A 194 31.63 -3.50 22.52
N GLY A 195 32.49 -3.08 21.59
CA GLY A 195 32.92 -1.70 21.46
C GLY A 195 32.92 -1.16 20.03
N ASN A 196 33.09 0.15 19.92
CA ASN A 196 33.48 0.87 18.72
C ASN A 196 34.77 1.61 19.06
N SER A 197 35.83 1.46 18.26
CA SER A 197 37.10 2.13 18.48
C SER A 197 37.65 2.62 17.15
N GLY A 198 37.98 3.92 17.06
CA GLY A 198 38.69 4.48 15.91
C GLY A 198 37.97 5.57 15.11
N TYR A 199 38.70 6.16 14.17
CA TYR A 199 38.21 7.16 13.21
C TYR A 199 38.52 6.67 11.78
N PRO A 200 37.54 6.58 10.86
CA PRO A 200 36.14 7.03 11.00
C PRO A 200 35.33 6.18 11.98
N TYR A 201 34.26 6.75 12.56
CA TYR A 201 33.44 6.04 13.53
C TYR A 201 32.48 5.04 12.86
N ALA A 202 32.20 3.91 13.51
CA ALA A 202 31.30 2.88 12.97
C ALA A 202 29.84 3.35 12.83
N ALA A 203 29.12 2.71 11.91
CA ALA A 203 27.70 2.90 11.67
C ALA A 203 26.94 1.57 11.77
N ILE A 204 25.91 1.55 12.62
CA ILE A 204 24.99 0.41 12.76
C ILE A 204 23.60 0.88 12.33
N SER A 205 22.96 0.20 11.39
CA SER A 205 21.63 0.61 10.96
C SER A 205 20.68 -0.52 10.60
N LYS A 206 19.38 -0.35 10.90
CA LYS A 206 18.37 -1.38 10.61
C LYS A 206 18.76 -2.73 11.23
N CYS A 207 19.17 -2.70 12.49
CA CYS A 207 19.56 -3.91 13.21
C CYS A 207 18.74 -4.10 14.49
N TYR A 208 18.62 -5.35 14.93
CA TYR A 208 17.97 -5.63 16.21
C TYR A 208 18.58 -6.82 16.93
N VAL A 209 18.37 -6.87 18.24
CA VAL A 209 18.84 -7.95 19.12
C VAL A 209 17.69 -8.40 20.03
N SER A 210 17.47 -9.69 20.15
CA SER A 210 16.58 -10.31 21.14
C SER A 210 17.30 -11.41 21.93
N GLY A 211 16.72 -11.80 23.07
CA GLY A 211 17.29 -12.82 23.95
C GLY A 211 17.63 -12.28 25.33
N LYS A 212 18.82 -12.58 25.83
CA LYS A 212 19.30 -12.20 27.17
C LYS A 212 20.75 -11.76 27.13
N ILE A 213 21.03 -10.67 27.82
CA ILE A 213 22.36 -10.13 28.02
C ILE A 213 22.56 -9.93 29.52
N GLN A 214 23.54 -10.61 30.07
CA GLN A 214 23.80 -10.63 31.50
C GLN A 214 25.27 -10.42 31.81
N ASP A 215 25.50 -9.48 32.70
CA ASP A 215 26.76 -9.37 33.44
C ASP A 215 26.56 -9.91 34.85
N ALA A 216 27.14 -11.06 35.11
CA ALA A 216 27.16 -11.75 36.39
C ALA A 216 28.56 -11.76 37.01
N THR A 217 29.47 -10.93 36.53
CA THR A 217 30.83 -10.83 37.09
C THR A 217 30.80 -10.24 38.50
N ASP A 218 31.82 -10.55 39.29
CA ASP A 218 32.10 -9.98 40.61
C ASP A 218 33.28 -8.98 40.57
N PHE A 219 33.60 -8.48 39.36
CA PHE A 219 34.83 -7.76 39.04
C PHE A 219 34.67 -6.24 39.21
N ASN A 220 35.12 -5.71 40.36
CA ASN A 220 34.85 -4.32 40.75
C ASN A 220 35.77 -3.24 40.12
N ASP A 221 36.55 -3.54 39.08
CA ASP A 221 37.51 -2.59 38.48
C ASP A 221 37.12 -2.18 37.05
N GLY A 222 37.23 -0.89 36.72
CA GLY A 222 36.92 -0.38 35.37
C GLY A 222 35.42 -0.14 35.10
N ASP A 223 35.10 0.46 33.95
CA ASP A 223 33.72 0.80 33.56
C ASP A 223 33.00 -0.36 32.87
N HIS A 224 31.87 -0.82 33.43
CA HIS A 224 31.03 -1.84 32.81
C HIS A 224 29.99 -1.21 31.89
N CYS A 225 30.12 -1.39 30.58
CA CYS A 225 29.29 -0.78 29.54
C CYS A 225 28.43 -1.85 28.86
N ILE A 226 27.12 -1.83 29.08
CA ILE A 226 26.21 -2.88 28.59
C ILE A 226 25.10 -2.26 27.77
N GLY A 227 25.02 -2.65 26.50
CA GLY A 227 23.96 -2.25 25.57
C GLY A 227 23.28 -3.45 24.93
N GLY A 228 22.02 -3.29 24.52
CA GLY A 228 21.35 -4.32 23.73
C GLY A 228 22.02 -4.56 22.38
N ILE A 229 22.43 -3.48 21.71
CA ILE A 229 23.09 -3.51 20.39
C ILE A 229 24.60 -3.43 20.54
N ILE A 230 25.10 -2.43 21.27
CA ILE A 230 26.52 -2.16 21.42
C ILE A 230 26.86 -1.72 22.85
N GLY A 231 27.94 -2.26 23.42
CA GLY A 231 28.38 -1.91 24.78
C GLY A 231 28.90 -0.48 24.87
N ASP A 232 29.96 -0.17 24.11
CA ASP A 232 30.56 1.16 24.03
C ASP A 232 30.58 1.64 22.58
N ALA A 233 29.83 2.68 22.23
CA ALA A 233 29.71 3.11 20.83
C ALA A 233 30.59 4.31 20.45
N ASP A 234 31.48 4.80 21.33
CA ASP A 234 32.33 5.98 21.07
C ASP A 234 31.53 7.09 20.33
N SER A 235 32.08 7.78 19.32
CA SER A 235 31.33 8.76 18.50
C SER A 235 30.65 8.16 17.25
N GLY A 236 30.25 6.89 17.28
CA GLY A 236 29.56 6.18 16.17
C GLY A 236 28.10 6.58 15.95
N SER A 237 27.46 6.02 14.91
CA SER A 237 26.04 6.28 14.61
C SER A 237 25.20 5.01 14.65
N LEU A 238 24.05 5.09 15.31
CA LEU A 238 23.01 4.06 15.32
C LEU A 238 21.72 4.64 14.73
N THR A 239 21.12 3.96 13.75
CA THR A 239 19.90 4.44 13.10
C THR A 239 18.95 3.30 12.79
N ASP A 240 17.69 3.47 13.11
CA ASP A 240 16.67 2.45 12.90
C ASP A 240 16.97 1.11 13.61
N CYS A 241 17.45 1.15 14.85
CA CYS A 241 17.82 -0.05 15.61
C CYS A 241 16.86 -0.33 16.78
N TYR A 242 16.68 -1.59 17.18
CA TYR A 242 15.87 -1.88 18.35
C TYR A 242 16.34 -3.09 19.17
N ASN A 243 16.08 -3.06 20.47
CA ASN A 243 16.45 -4.13 21.39
C ASN A 243 15.20 -4.73 22.05
N LEU A 244 15.16 -6.05 22.05
CA LEU A 244 14.20 -6.87 22.79
C LEU A 244 14.90 -7.72 23.86
N ALA A 245 16.23 -7.78 23.88
CA ALA A 245 16.94 -8.62 24.82
C ALA A 245 16.82 -8.05 26.23
N ASP A 246 16.50 -8.90 27.20
CA ASP A 246 16.53 -8.54 28.61
C ASP A 246 17.99 -8.38 29.05
N ILE A 247 18.31 -7.22 29.61
CA ILE A 247 19.61 -6.85 30.14
C ILE A 247 19.58 -6.98 31.67
N SER A 248 20.58 -7.65 32.25
CA SER A 248 20.66 -7.80 33.70
C SER A 248 22.09 -7.72 34.23
N ILE A 249 22.26 -7.13 35.41
CA ILE A 249 23.50 -7.17 36.18
C ILE A 249 23.22 -7.91 37.48
N LEU A 250 24.03 -8.89 37.88
CA LEU A 250 23.79 -9.64 39.12
C LEU A 250 24.56 -9.10 40.33
N ASN A 251 25.74 -8.52 40.11
CA ASN A 251 26.57 -7.94 41.18
C ASN A 251 26.94 -6.49 40.81
N PRO A 252 26.01 -5.53 40.93
CA PRO A 252 26.35 -4.14 40.63
C PRO A 252 27.44 -3.62 41.56
N HIS A 253 28.34 -2.80 41.01
CA HIS A 253 29.46 -2.29 41.77
C HIS A 253 29.00 -1.18 42.73
N SER A 254 29.34 -1.34 44.02
CA SER A 254 29.31 -0.23 44.97
C SER A 254 30.57 0.61 44.74
N LEU A 255 30.44 1.92 44.52
CA LEU A 255 31.54 2.88 44.38
C LEU A 255 32.78 2.47 45.19
N MET A 256 33.78 1.88 44.52
CA MET A 256 35.14 1.89 45.04
C MET A 256 35.56 3.36 44.98
N GLY A 257 35.90 3.93 46.13
CA GLY A 257 36.26 5.34 46.27
C GLY A 257 37.21 5.75 45.14
N ALA A 258 36.98 6.96 44.61
CA ALA A 258 37.76 7.51 43.52
C ALA A 258 39.22 7.07 43.63
N GLY A 259 39.75 6.40 42.61
CA GLY A 259 41.17 6.10 42.56
C GLY A 259 41.95 7.39 42.82
N ASP A 260 43.21 7.32 43.26
CA ASP A 260 44.00 8.46 43.76
C ASP A 260 44.04 9.72 42.86
N ASN A 261 43.54 9.63 41.61
CA ASN A 261 43.32 10.71 40.64
C ASN A 261 41.89 11.28 40.53
N GLY A 262 40.92 10.88 41.37
CA GLY A 262 39.55 11.41 41.30
C GLY A 262 38.62 10.74 40.26
N SER A 263 39.06 9.67 39.59
CA SER A 263 38.27 8.94 38.58
C SER A 263 37.19 8.10 39.25
N ARG A 264 35.92 8.27 38.86
CA ARG A 264 34.80 7.44 39.30
C ARG A 264 34.59 6.33 38.27
N TYR A 265 34.55 5.08 38.70
CA TYR A 265 34.13 3.96 37.87
C TYR A 265 32.61 3.88 37.86
N SER A 266 31.99 3.72 36.69
CA SER A 266 30.54 3.71 36.55
C SER A 266 30.03 2.59 35.66
N ASP A 267 29.06 1.83 36.18
CA ASP A 267 28.26 0.89 35.38
C ASP A 267 27.30 1.70 34.49
N CYS A 268 27.43 1.53 33.17
CA CYS A 268 26.72 2.25 32.11
C CYS A 268 25.80 1.28 31.37
N ILE A 269 24.49 1.30 31.65
CA ILE A 269 23.53 0.35 31.07
C ILE A 269 22.46 1.05 30.25
N GLY A 270 22.40 0.75 28.96
CA GLY A 270 21.37 1.25 28.08
C GLY A 270 20.67 0.15 27.28
N GLY A 271 19.40 0.38 26.95
CA GLY A 271 18.64 -0.57 26.14
C GLY A 271 19.24 -0.83 24.75
N ILE A 272 19.91 0.16 24.16
CA ILE A 272 20.54 0.06 22.83
C ILE A 272 22.06 0.20 22.96
N VAL A 273 22.51 1.24 23.66
CA VAL A 273 23.92 1.61 23.81
C VAL A 273 24.27 1.66 25.29
N GLY A 274 25.31 0.95 25.73
CA GLY A 274 25.77 1.05 27.11
C GLY A 274 26.37 2.41 27.42
N LYS A 275 27.46 2.76 26.75
CA LYS A 275 28.19 4.03 26.92
C LYS A 275 28.53 4.64 25.56
N GLY A 276 28.45 5.97 25.46
CA GLY A 276 28.96 6.74 24.33
C GLY A 276 28.21 6.51 23.01
N CYS A 277 27.86 7.58 22.31
CA CYS A 277 27.44 7.50 20.91
C CYS A 277 27.63 8.86 20.25
N GLY A 278 27.93 8.91 18.95
CA GLY A 278 27.87 10.13 18.16
C GLY A 278 26.44 10.50 17.81
N LYS A 279 25.64 9.55 17.32
CA LYS A 279 24.21 9.72 17.04
C LYS A 279 23.39 8.45 17.29
N VAL A 280 22.18 8.59 17.84
CA VAL A 280 21.18 7.52 17.91
C VAL A 280 19.84 8.06 17.41
N ILE A 281 19.33 7.48 16.32
CA ILE A 281 18.17 8.00 15.60
C ILE A 281 17.13 6.90 15.39
N SER A 282 15.86 7.23 15.59
CA SER A 282 14.71 6.37 15.26
C SER A 282 14.86 4.95 15.82
N SER A 283 15.31 4.84 17.07
CA SER A 283 15.68 3.57 17.68
C SER A 283 14.89 3.34 18.98
N TYR A 284 14.63 2.09 19.35
CA TYR A 284 13.84 1.83 20.55
C TYR A 284 14.20 0.57 21.33
N ASN A 285 13.93 0.58 22.63
CA ASN A 285 14.12 -0.58 23.50
C ASN A 285 12.80 -1.06 24.12
N ILE A 286 12.61 -2.38 24.16
CA ILE A 286 11.57 -3.01 24.97
C ILE A 286 12.11 -4.07 25.94
N GLY A 287 13.38 -4.47 25.77
CA GLY A 287 14.04 -5.44 26.63
C GLY A 287 14.21 -4.89 28.04
N LYS A 288 13.89 -5.71 29.05
CA LYS A 288 13.93 -5.27 30.45
C LYS A 288 15.34 -5.08 30.92
N ILE A 289 15.57 -4.06 31.74
CA ILE A 289 16.85 -3.77 32.39
C ILE A 289 16.67 -4.02 33.89
N SER A 290 17.46 -4.92 34.49
CA SER A 290 17.22 -5.43 35.85
C SER A 290 18.49 -5.78 36.65
N GLY A 291 18.34 -6.00 37.98
CA GLY A 291 19.40 -6.50 38.86
C GLY A 291 20.24 -5.44 39.59
N ILE A 292 19.65 -4.26 39.84
CA ILE A 292 20.39 -3.06 40.25
C ILE A 292 20.00 -2.62 41.68
N PRO A 293 20.79 -2.96 42.72
CA PRO A 293 20.69 -2.25 44.01
C PRO A 293 21.92 -1.37 44.34
N ALA A 294 21.93 -0.11 43.86
CA ALA A 294 22.62 0.99 44.58
C ALA A 294 21.99 2.36 44.24
N PRO A 295 21.58 3.16 45.25
CA PRO A 295 20.86 4.43 45.03
C PRO A 295 21.71 5.62 44.56
N ASP A 296 23.04 5.49 44.50
CA ASP A 296 23.95 6.63 44.47
C ASP A 296 24.95 6.53 43.30
N GLU A 297 24.55 6.79 42.04
CA GLU A 297 25.44 7.08 40.87
C GLU A 297 25.59 6.03 39.72
N GLN A 298 24.68 5.06 39.54
CA GLN A 298 24.64 4.26 38.29
C GLN A 298 23.91 4.96 37.14
N LEU A 299 24.43 4.82 35.92
CA LEU A 299 23.93 5.50 34.71
C LEU A 299 23.07 4.54 33.88
N LEU A 300 21.77 4.61 34.15
CA LEU A 300 20.73 3.79 33.52
C LEU A 300 19.92 4.63 32.55
N GLY A 301 19.77 4.13 31.32
CA GLY A 301 18.83 4.74 30.39
C GLY A 301 18.06 3.72 29.55
N GLY A 302 16.82 4.10 29.22
CA GLY A 302 15.96 3.25 28.40
C GLY A 302 16.54 2.95 27.02
N VAL A 303 17.42 3.82 26.51
CA VAL A 303 18.08 3.68 25.20
C VAL A 303 19.60 3.77 25.33
N ILE A 304 20.13 4.77 26.03
CA ILE A 304 21.58 4.98 26.25
C ILE A 304 21.86 5.01 27.76
N GLY A 305 22.86 4.28 28.24
CA GLY A 305 23.22 4.23 29.66
C GLY A 305 23.98 5.46 30.16
N ASP A 306 25.22 5.64 29.68
CA ASP A 306 26.04 6.83 29.94
C ASP A 306 26.39 7.58 28.66
N SER A 307 26.13 8.88 28.69
CA SER A 307 26.72 9.85 27.80
C SER A 307 27.83 10.59 28.57
N VAL A 308 29.09 10.23 28.36
CA VAL A 308 30.24 10.89 29.01
C VAL A 308 30.04 12.41 28.96
N ALA A 309 30.02 13.05 30.15
CA ALA A 309 29.85 14.48 30.32
C ALA A 309 30.93 15.26 29.54
N GLY A 310 30.61 15.65 28.30
CA GLY A 310 31.50 16.41 27.42
C GLY A 310 31.40 16.09 25.92
N TYR A 311 30.84 14.96 25.50
CA TYR A 311 30.82 14.54 24.08
C TYR A 311 29.45 14.50 23.40
N LEU A 312 28.36 14.68 24.16
CA LEU A 312 27.01 14.64 23.62
C LEU A 312 26.31 15.98 23.88
N ASP A 313 26.34 16.86 22.88
CA ASP A 313 25.32 17.89 22.74
C ASP A 313 23.96 17.18 22.59
N SER A 314 22.92 17.70 23.23
CA SER A 314 21.54 17.17 23.19
C SER A 314 20.87 17.14 21.80
N GLY A 315 21.63 17.35 20.72
CA GLY A 315 21.21 17.23 19.32
C GLY A 315 21.61 15.91 18.64
N ASN A 316 22.08 14.93 19.39
CA ASN A 316 22.61 13.67 18.87
C ASN A 316 21.69 12.45 19.09
N VAL A 317 20.64 12.58 19.91
CA VAL A 317 19.64 11.53 20.14
C VAL A 317 18.29 12.02 19.63
N GLU A 318 17.75 11.37 18.61
CA GLU A 318 16.54 11.82 17.92
C GLU A 318 15.54 10.68 17.79
N ASN A 319 14.26 10.97 18.06
CA ASN A 319 13.17 10.03 17.81
C ASN A 319 13.39 8.66 18.46
N CYS A 320 13.96 8.63 19.66
CA CYS A 320 14.25 7.38 20.36
C CYS A 320 13.18 7.07 21.41
N TYR A 321 12.89 5.78 21.60
CA TYR A 321 11.77 5.34 22.43
C TYR A 321 12.13 4.18 23.35
N TYR A 322 11.41 4.02 24.46
CA TYR A 322 11.52 2.81 25.27
C TYR A 322 10.21 2.45 25.94
N LEU A 323 9.98 1.15 26.16
CA LEU A 323 8.80 0.66 26.87
C LEU A 323 8.88 0.99 28.36
N ASN A 324 7.82 1.58 28.93
CA ASN A 324 7.80 2.05 30.32
C ASN A 324 8.14 0.98 31.37
N VAL A 325 7.88 -0.30 31.07
CA VAL A 325 8.18 -1.44 31.98
C VAL A 325 9.53 -2.10 31.70
N ALA A 326 10.19 -1.74 30.59
CA ALA A 326 11.53 -2.18 30.27
C ALA A 326 12.56 -1.53 31.19
N ALA A 327 12.25 -0.35 31.75
CA ALA A 327 13.08 0.35 32.73
C ALA A 327 12.41 0.31 34.12
N SER A 328 12.43 -0.81 34.85
CA SER A 328 11.98 -0.78 36.26
C SER A 328 12.38 -1.96 37.12
N GLU A 329 12.96 -1.69 38.30
CA GLU A 329 12.51 -2.17 39.63
C GLU A 329 13.41 -1.58 40.74
N GLY A 330 13.14 -0.34 41.14
CA GLY A 330 13.64 0.21 42.41
C GLY A 330 13.16 1.64 42.64
N ASN A 331 12.91 1.97 43.90
CA ASN A 331 12.37 3.25 44.30
C ASN A 331 13.42 4.36 44.07
N GLY A 332 13.16 5.26 43.12
CA GLY A 332 13.88 6.55 43.04
C GLY A 332 14.70 6.83 41.78
N PHE A 333 14.51 6.10 40.68
CA PHE A 333 15.31 6.32 39.48
C PHE A 333 14.77 7.47 38.62
N HIS A 334 15.42 8.63 38.74
CA HIS A 334 15.37 9.63 37.68
C HIS A 334 16.11 9.06 36.47
N GLY A 335 15.48 9.07 35.29
CA GLY A 335 16.18 8.86 34.01
C GLY A 335 17.21 9.96 33.79
N ILE A 336 18.40 9.81 34.36
CA ILE A 336 19.56 10.67 34.13
C ILE A 336 20.83 9.82 34.06
N GLY A 337 20.95 9.03 32.99
CA GLY A 337 21.97 9.38 32.02
C GLY A 337 21.30 10.34 31.02
N TYR A 338 21.68 11.63 31.04
CA TYR A 338 21.22 12.70 30.12
C TYR A 338 20.23 12.25 29.02
N ASP A 339 18.93 12.19 29.33
CA ASP A 339 17.91 11.72 28.37
C ASP A 339 17.54 12.81 27.35
N GLY A 340 18.55 13.30 26.63
CA GLY A 340 18.52 14.39 25.66
C GLY A 340 17.77 14.05 24.37
N GLY A 341 16.64 13.33 24.44
CA GLY A 341 15.79 13.10 23.29
C GLY A 341 14.88 11.86 23.29
N CYS A 342 15.01 10.92 24.24
CA CYS A 342 14.18 9.71 24.23
C CYS A 342 12.81 9.91 24.89
N LYS A 343 11.83 9.09 24.50
CA LYS A 343 10.46 9.14 25.02
C LYS A 343 10.00 7.76 25.49
N SER A 344 9.49 7.71 26.70
CA SER A 344 8.89 6.50 27.24
C SER A 344 7.48 6.29 26.68
N LEU A 345 7.15 5.06 26.27
CA LEU A 345 5.84 4.66 25.76
C LEU A 345 5.27 3.50 26.57
N THR A 346 3.96 3.50 26.76
CA THR A 346 3.23 2.34 27.27
C THR A 346 3.21 1.21 26.24
N ASP A 347 2.97 -0.01 26.71
CA ASP A 347 2.75 -1.21 25.88
C ASP A 347 1.74 -0.95 24.74
N THR A 348 0.61 -0.34 25.09
CA THR A 348 -0.41 0.10 24.14
C THR A 348 0.14 1.09 23.10
N GLN A 349 0.91 2.10 23.52
CA GLN A 349 1.45 3.11 22.59
C GLN A 349 2.51 2.53 21.65
N MET A 350 3.30 1.56 22.10
CA MET A 350 4.29 0.87 21.27
C MET A 350 3.65 0.18 20.07
N GLY A 351 2.38 -0.23 20.17
CA GLY A 351 1.64 -0.85 19.07
C GLY A 351 1.00 0.12 18.06
N TYR A 352 1.18 1.43 18.19
CA TYR A 352 0.60 2.41 17.27
C TYR A 352 1.65 3.28 16.59
N ALA A 353 1.70 3.24 15.25
CA ALA A 353 2.65 3.99 14.43
C ALA A 353 2.66 5.50 14.76
N ALA A 354 1.49 6.07 15.06
CA ALA A 354 1.35 7.49 15.41
C ALA A 354 2.07 7.89 16.72
N SER A 355 2.47 6.94 17.56
CA SER A 355 3.28 7.21 18.76
C SER A 355 4.74 7.52 18.44
N PHE A 356 5.21 7.11 17.26
CA PHE A 356 6.60 7.22 16.82
C PHE A 356 6.76 8.37 15.83
N THR A 357 7.38 9.46 16.28
CA THR A 357 7.81 10.57 15.43
C THR A 357 9.11 10.18 14.73
N GLY A 358 9.28 10.53 13.46
CA GLY A 358 10.53 10.28 12.71
C GLY A 358 10.73 8.84 12.19
N PHE A 359 9.86 7.90 12.53
CA PHE A 359 9.85 6.56 11.96
C PHE A 359 9.16 6.56 10.59
N ASP A 360 9.81 5.96 9.58
CA ASP A 360 9.22 5.78 8.25
C ASP A 360 8.47 4.44 8.16
N PHE A 361 7.17 4.45 8.44
CA PHE A 361 6.30 3.28 8.30
C PHE A 361 5.90 2.97 6.83
N GLY A 362 6.23 3.87 5.90
CA GLY A 362 6.03 3.64 4.47
C GLY A 362 7.08 2.68 3.92
N ASN A 363 8.34 2.81 4.34
CA ASN A 363 9.46 2.10 3.71
C ASN A 363 10.37 1.30 4.67
N THR A 364 10.57 1.75 5.91
CA THR A 364 11.54 1.12 6.83
C THR A 364 10.86 0.22 7.86
N TRP A 365 9.78 0.72 8.46
CA TRP A 365 9.13 0.08 9.60
C TRP A 365 7.76 -0.47 9.23
N ILE A 366 7.34 -1.53 9.91
CA ILE A 366 5.99 -2.08 9.84
C ILE A 366 5.52 -2.46 11.24
N ILE A 367 4.23 -2.27 11.54
CA ILE A 367 3.58 -2.86 12.71
C ILE A 367 2.62 -3.91 12.19
N ASP A 368 2.83 -5.15 12.58
CA ASP A 368 1.90 -6.24 12.34
C ASP A 368 1.12 -6.52 13.63
N GLU A 369 -0.10 -5.97 13.72
CA GLU A 369 -0.98 -6.15 14.89
C GLU A 369 -1.46 -7.59 15.10
N LEU A 370 -1.33 -8.47 14.08
CA LEU A 370 -1.72 -9.87 14.15
C LEU A 370 -0.56 -10.78 14.55
N SER A 371 0.67 -10.28 14.47
CA SER A 371 1.88 -10.97 14.94
C SER A 371 1.89 -11.09 16.48
N SER A 372 2.64 -12.06 17.00
CA SER A 372 2.99 -12.12 18.42
C SER A 372 3.87 -10.94 18.89
N TYR A 373 4.48 -10.23 17.92
CA TYR A 373 5.28 -9.03 18.14
C TYR A 373 4.61 -7.80 17.49
N PRO A 374 3.60 -7.20 18.14
CA PRO A 374 2.80 -6.12 17.57
C PRO A 374 3.44 -4.74 17.75
N TYR A 375 4.77 -4.64 17.61
CA TYR A 375 5.56 -3.40 17.71
C TYR A 375 6.30 -3.12 16.40
N PRO A 376 6.92 -1.94 16.21
CA PRO A 376 7.63 -1.63 14.96
C PRO A 376 8.73 -2.64 14.65
N GLN A 377 8.61 -3.34 13.54
CA GLN A 377 9.62 -4.25 13.00
C GLN A 377 10.25 -3.64 11.77
N LEU A 378 11.50 -4.01 11.49
CA LEU A 378 12.15 -3.61 10.25
C LEU A 378 11.60 -4.42 9.09
N ARG A 379 11.17 -3.75 8.03
CA ARG A 379 10.74 -4.40 6.79
C ARG A 379 11.88 -5.16 6.12
N SER A 380 13.11 -4.68 6.27
CA SER A 380 14.30 -5.33 5.71
C SER A 380 14.68 -6.61 6.46
N CYS A 381 14.35 -6.74 7.74
CA CYS A 381 14.62 -7.93 8.54
C CYS A 381 13.57 -8.02 9.67
N LEU A 382 12.50 -8.80 9.44
CA LEU A 382 11.41 -8.94 10.42
C LEU A 382 11.86 -9.76 11.64
N GLN A 383 11.35 -9.39 12.82
CA GLN A 383 11.52 -10.16 14.06
C GLN A 383 10.70 -11.44 14.02
N VAL A 384 9.44 -11.34 13.57
CA VAL A 384 8.54 -12.49 13.38
C VAL A 384 8.07 -12.48 11.94
N ARG A 385 8.51 -13.48 11.16
CA ARG A 385 8.18 -13.61 9.74
C ARG A 385 6.88 -14.39 9.53
N VAL A 386 6.16 -14.02 8.47
CA VAL A 386 5.08 -14.85 7.94
C VAL A 386 5.70 -16.09 7.30
N GLU A 387 5.33 -17.26 7.80
CA GLU A 387 5.74 -18.56 7.25
C GLU A 387 4.82 -18.97 6.10
N LYS A 388 3.51 -18.74 6.26
CA LYS A 388 2.51 -19.20 5.29
C LYS A 388 1.29 -18.29 5.24
N LEU A 389 0.79 -18.07 4.03
CA LEU A 389 -0.49 -17.43 3.76
C LEU A 389 -1.41 -18.38 3.03
N GLU A 390 -2.65 -18.52 3.50
CA GLU A 390 -3.68 -19.35 2.85
C GLU A 390 -5.04 -18.66 2.89
N LEU A 391 -5.79 -18.74 1.79
CA LEU A 391 -7.18 -18.32 1.77
C LEU A 391 -8.06 -19.44 2.33
N THR A 392 -8.60 -19.22 3.52
CA THR A 392 -9.56 -20.15 4.16
C THR A 392 -11.00 -19.83 3.79
N GLY A 393 -11.26 -18.63 3.27
CA GLY A 393 -12.51 -18.23 2.63
C GLY A 393 -12.20 -17.56 1.30
N LEU A 394 -12.93 -17.92 0.25
CA LEU A 394 -12.86 -17.28 -1.06
C LEU A 394 -13.96 -16.21 -1.17
N PRO A 395 -13.86 -15.25 -2.11
CA PRO A 395 -14.91 -14.28 -2.33
C PRO A 395 -16.25 -14.95 -2.63
N ASP A 396 -17.32 -14.47 -2.01
CA ASP A 396 -18.68 -14.96 -2.24
C ASP A 396 -19.11 -14.75 -3.71
N LYS A 397 -18.57 -13.71 -4.36
CA LYS A 397 -18.74 -13.41 -5.79
C LYS A 397 -17.40 -13.58 -6.52
N ALA A 398 -17.32 -14.56 -7.42
CA ALA A 398 -16.13 -14.80 -8.26
C ALA A 398 -16.33 -14.42 -9.74
N ALA A 399 -17.54 -14.01 -10.13
CA ALA A 399 -17.88 -13.63 -11.51
C ALA A 399 -18.53 -12.25 -11.55
N TYR A 400 -18.01 -11.38 -12.41
CA TYR A 400 -18.36 -9.98 -12.51
C TYR A 400 -18.75 -9.62 -13.94
N SER A 401 -19.43 -8.49 -14.12
CA SER A 401 -19.53 -7.83 -15.43
C SER A 401 -18.44 -6.78 -15.56
N GLN A 402 -18.01 -6.49 -16.79
CA GLN A 402 -16.99 -5.47 -17.07
C GLN A 402 -17.39 -4.11 -16.47
N GLY A 403 -16.52 -3.56 -15.63
CA GLY A 403 -16.74 -2.30 -14.92
C GLY A 403 -17.47 -2.43 -13.58
N ASP A 404 -17.83 -3.65 -13.15
CA ASP A 404 -18.31 -3.88 -11.78
C ASP A 404 -17.24 -3.47 -10.76
N GLU A 405 -17.71 -3.12 -9.55
CA GLU A 405 -16.84 -2.97 -8.39
C GLU A 405 -16.42 -4.35 -7.85
N LEU A 406 -15.16 -4.46 -7.44
CA LEU A 406 -14.63 -5.67 -6.82
C LEU A 406 -15.24 -5.85 -5.43
N ASP A 407 -15.79 -7.04 -5.17
CA ASP A 407 -16.40 -7.41 -3.90
C ASP A 407 -15.59 -8.55 -3.28
N LEU A 408 -14.95 -8.28 -2.14
CA LEU A 408 -14.10 -9.22 -1.42
C LEU A 408 -14.81 -9.86 -0.22
N SER A 409 -16.11 -9.64 -0.06
CA SER A 409 -16.89 -10.29 1.01
C SER A 409 -16.73 -11.81 0.99
N GLY A 410 -16.61 -12.41 2.18
CA GLY A 410 -16.33 -13.84 2.34
C GLY A 410 -14.85 -14.23 2.23
N THR A 411 -14.00 -13.35 1.70
CA THR A 411 -12.56 -13.64 1.55
C THR A 411 -11.85 -13.52 2.89
N VAL A 412 -11.29 -14.63 3.36
CA VAL A 412 -10.58 -14.71 4.65
C VAL A 412 -9.19 -15.28 4.42
N LEU A 413 -8.19 -14.51 4.86
CA LEU A 413 -6.78 -14.87 4.86
C LEU A 413 -6.41 -15.46 6.22
N SER A 414 -5.87 -16.68 6.22
CA SER A 414 -5.16 -17.26 7.36
C SER A 414 -3.67 -17.00 7.21
N ILE A 415 -3.06 -16.59 8.31
CA ILE A 415 -1.65 -16.19 8.41
C ILE A 415 -1.00 -17.09 9.46
N ALA A 416 -0.01 -17.88 9.06
CA ALA A 416 0.83 -18.64 9.96
C ALA A 416 2.21 -17.97 10.06
N TYR A 417 2.66 -17.73 11.27
CA TYR A 417 3.96 -17.14 11.59
C TYR A 417 4.96 -18.22 11.98
N GLU A 418 6.24 -17.93 11.79
CA GLU A 418 7.33 -18.87 12.09
C GLU A 418 7.48 -19.25 13.58
N ASP A 419 6.91 -18.44 14.47
CA ASP A 419 6.85 -18.72 15.91
C ASP A 419 5.68 -19.66 16.29
N GLY A 420 4.95 -20.15 15.30
CA GLY A 420 3.83 -21.09 15.45
C GLY A 420 2.48 -20.42 15.71
N VAL A 421 2.40 -19.08 15.78
CA VAL A 421 1.12 -18.39 15.90
C VAL A 421 0.35 -18.45 14.57
N VAL A 422 -0.94 -18.74 14.64
CA VAL A 422 -1.85 -18.72 13.49
C VAL A 422 -3.00 -17.77 13.75
N THR A 423 -3.21 -16.82 12.85
CA THR A 423 -4.31 -15.84 12.92
C THR A 423 -5.08 -15.80 11.60
N SER A 424 -6.12 -14.97 11.56
CA SER A 424 -6.89 -14.74 10.34
C SER A 424 -7.46 -13.33 10.29
N THR A 425 -7.59 -12.79 9.08
CA THR A 425 -8.23 -11.50 8.81
C THR A 425 -9.09 -11.57 7.54
N GLU A 426 -10.07 -10.69 7.44
CA GLU A 426 -10.76 -10.43 6.18
C GLU A 426 -9.78 -9.73 5.21
N VAL A 427 -9.88 -10.07 3.92
CA VAL A 427 -9.08 -9.44 2.87
C VAL A 427 -9.76 -8.16 2.42
N ASP A 428 -9.02 -7.05 2.42
CA ASP A 428 -9.48 -5.77 1.90
C ASP A 428 -8.78 -5.39 0.57
N SER A 429 -9.27 -4.32 -0.07
CA SER A 429 -8.81 -3.91 -1.39
C SER A 429 -7.35 -3.44 -1.42
N SER A 430 -6.76 -3.02 -0.29
CA SER A 430 -5.35 -2.64 -0.21
C SER A 430 -4.42 -3.84 -0.26
N MET A 431 -4.91 -5.03 0.10
CA MET A 431 -4.17 -6.28 0.03
C MET A 431 -4.18 -6.91 -1.37
N VAL A 432 -5.08 -6.48 -2.26
CA VAL A 432 -5.34 -7.15 -3.54
C VAL A 432 -4.75 -6.35 -4.71
N SER A 433 -4.04 -7.05 -5.58
CA SER A 433 -3.53 -6.52 -6.85
C SER A 433 -3.72 -7.53 -8.00
N GLY A 434 -3.32 -7.17 -9.21
CA GLY A 434 -3.37 -8.06 -10.39
C GLY A 434 -4.72 -8.14 -11.11
N ILE A 435 -5.73 -7.39 -10.66
CA ILE A 435 -7.07 -7.35 -11.26
C ILE A 435 -7.34 -6.02 -11.96
N ASP A 436 -7.87 -6.08 -13.19
CA ASP A 436 -8.49 -4.94 -13.88
C ASP A 436 -9.96 -5.27 -14.20
N MET A 437 -10.90 -4.60 -13.51
CA MET A 437 -12.34 -4.83 -13.70
C MET A 437 -12.86 -4.41 -15.08
N ASN A 438 -12.05 -3.70 -15.88
CA ASN A 438 -12.36 -3.38 -17.28
C ASN A 438 -11.82 -4.41 -18.27
N LYS A 439 -10.99 -5.36 -17.83
CA LYS A 439 -10.41 -6.40 -18.67
C LYS A 439 -11.23 -7.69 -18.55
N VAL A 440 -11.88 -8.07 -19.65
CA VAL A 440 -12.66 -9.31 -19.74
C VAL A 440 -11.75 -10.54 -19.70
N GLY A 441 -12.23 -11.60 -19.06
CA GLY A 441 -11.58 -12.90 -18.93
C GLY A 441 -11.34 -13.28 -17.47
N THR A 442 -10.77 -14.48 -17.28
CA THR A 442 -10.27 -14.93 -15.98
C THR A 442 -8.99 -14.17 -15.62
N GLN A 443 -8.92 -13.67 -14.39
CA GLN A 443 -7.80 -12.92 -13.86
C GLN A 443 -7.44 -13.45 -12.48
N THR A 444 -6.14 -13.51 -12.21
CA THR A 444 -5.61 -13.95 -10.92
C THR A 444 -5.35 -12.74 -10.03
N ALA A 445 -6.09 -12.66 -8.94
CA ALA A 445 -5.87 -11.69 -7.88
C ALA A 445 -4.70 -12.16 -7.02
N VAL A 446 -3.77 -11.25 -6.74
CA VAL A 446 -2.66 -11.47 -5.81
C VAL A 446 -2.98 -10.78 -4.51
N VAL A 447 -3.17 -11.57 -3.46
CA VAL A 447 -3.31 -11.10 -2.08
C VAL A 447 -1.93 -11.01 -1.47
N THR A 448 -1.56 -9.82 -0.99
CA THR A 448 -0.26 -9.56 -0.35
C THR A 448 -0.48 -9.17 1.10
N TYR A 449 0.27 -9.80 2.00
CA TYR A 449 0.27 -9.46 3.42
C TYR A 449 1.70 -9.51 3.97
N VAL A 450 2.15 -8.40 4.56
CA VAL A 450 3.54 -8.19 5.01
C VAL A 450 4.54 -8.49 3.88
N ASN A 451 5.15 -9.68 3.85
CA ASN A 451 6.12 -10.14 2.86
C ASN A 451 5.66 -11.38 2.09
N GLY A 452 4.47 -11.92 2.40
CA GLY A 452 3.91 -13.10 1.76
C GLY A 452 2.86 -12.76 0.72
N THR A 453 2.63 -13.70 -0.21
CA THR A 453 1.53 -13.61 -1.19
C THR A 453 0.79 -14.92 -1.33
N CYS A 454 -0.52 -14.86 -1.58
CA CYS A 454 -1.32 -15.96 -2.09
C CYS A 454 -2.26 -15.45 -3.21
N THR A 455 -3.00 -16.34 -3.85
CA THR A 455 -3.81 -15.96 -5.03
C THR A 455 -5.20 -16.60 -5.01
N PHE A 456 -6.12 -15.96 -5.71
CA PHE A 456 -7.40 -16.52 -6.12
C PHE A 456 -7.76 -15.98 -7.51
N ASP A 457 -8.66 -16.68 -8.21
CA ASP A 457 -9.12 -16.24 -9.52
C ASP A 457 -10.51 -15.63 -9.45
N ILE A 458 -10.73 -14.61 -10.29
CA ILE A 458 -12.06 -14.09 -10.62
C ILE A 458 -12.25 -14.13 -12.13
N THR A 459 -13.50 -14.01 -12.58
CA THR A 459 -13.85 -13.86 -14.00
C THR A 459 -14.60 -12.57 -14.23
N VAL A 460 -14.12 -11.73 -15.15
CA VAL A 460 -14.83 -10.56 -15.63
C VAL A 460 -15.46 -10.90 -16.97
N ASN A 461 -16.79 -10.88 -17.04
CA ASN A 461 -17.56 -11.14 -18.25
C ASN A 461 -17.73 -9.86 -19.06
N ALA A 462 -17.82 -10.00 -20.38
CA ALA A 462 -18.14 -8.91 -21.28
C ALA A 462 -19.51 -8.28 -20.92
N MET A 463 -19.60 -6.95 -21.03
CA MET A 463 -20.88 -6.26 -20.81
C MET A 463 -21.79 -6.46 -22.03
N GLU A 464 -22.97 -7.01 -21.81
CA GLU A 464 -23.97 -7.21 -22.85
C GLU A 464 -24.75 -5.93 -23.14
N ALA A 465 -25.18 -5.74 -24.39
CA ALA A 465 -26.10 -4.66 -24.74
C ALA A 465 -27.46 -4.90 -24.07
N SER A 466 -27.98 -3.90 -23.36
CA SER A 466 -29.27 -3.93 -22.69
C SER A 466 -30.32 -3.02 -23.33
N GLY A 467 -29.92 -2.14 -24.26
CA GLY A 467 -30.85 -1.29 -24.99
C GLY A 467 -30.28 -0.75 -26.30
N VAL A 468 -31.19 -0.32 -27.18
CA VAL A 468 -30.87 0.48 -28.36
C VAL A 468 -31.89 1.58 -28.50
N THR A 469 -31.44 2.80 -28.79
CA THR A 469 -32.31 3.95 -29.06
C THR A 469 -32.08 4.47 -30.46
N ILE A 470 -33.05 5.19 -31.00
CA ILE A 470 -33.02 5.80 -32.33
C ILE A 470 -33.28 7.30 -32.24
N SER A 471 -32.61 8.11 -33.05
CA SER A 471 -32.66 9.58 -32.92
C SER A 471 -34.03 10.20 -33.18
N LYS A 472 -34.94 9.47 -33.85
CA LYS A 472 -36.33 9.89 -34.11
C LYS A 472 -37.26 8.68 -34.17
N GLU A 473 -38.42 8.78 -33.50
CA GLU A 473 -39.48 7.77 -33.59
C GLU A 473 -40.37 7.94 -34.83
N SER A 474 -40.41 9.14 -35.42
CA SER A 474 -41.09 9.38 -36.69
C SER A 474 -40.50 10.55 -37.48
N CYS A 475 -40.70 10.53 -38.80
CA CYS A 475 -40.35 11.66 -39.68
C CYS A 475 -41.21 11.69 -40.95
N SER A 476 -41.20 12.85 -41.64
CA SER A 476 -41.76 12.98 -42.98
C SER A 476 -40.69 13.44 -43.95
N LEU A 477 -40.59 12.75 -45.09
CA LEU A 477 -39.61 13.02 -46.14
C LEU A 477 -40.30 13.31 -47.45
N ASN A 478 -39.73 14.21 -48.26
CA ASN A 478 -40.14 14.30 -49.65
C ASN A 478 -39.45 13.20 -50.45
N ARG A 479 -40.05 12.77 -51.56
CA ARG A 479 -39.43 11.83 -52.49
C ARG A 479 -38.03 12.28 -52.89
N ASN A 480 -37.09 11.33 -52.94
CA ASN A 480 -35.66 11.51 -53.21
C ASN A 480 -34.90 12.33 -52.16
N SER A 481 -35.55 12.85 -51.11
CA SER A 481 -34.85 13.42 -49.96
C SER A 481 -34.34 12.31 -49.04
N THR A 482 -33.27 12.61 -48.32
CA THR A 482 -32.63 11.71 -47.37
C THR A 482 -32.64 12.29 -45.96
N LEU A 483 -32.63 11.41 -44.96
CA LEU A 483 -32.47 11.74 -43.54
C LEU A 483 -31.58 10.68 -42.90
N ARG A 484 -30.64 11.12 -42.06
CA ARG A 484 -29.85 10.22 -41.21
C ARG A 484 -30.60 9.96 -39.90
N LEU A 485 -30.74 8.69 -39.55
CA LEU A 485 -31.12 8.24 -38.22
C LEU A 485 -29.84 7.75 -37.53
N ASP A 486 -29.66 8.17 -36.28
CA ASP A 486 -28.56 7.71 -35.45
C ASP A 486 -29.11 6.72 -34.43
N ALA A 487 -28.35 5.67 -34.12
CA ALA A 487 -28.70 4.70 -33.10
C ALA A 487 -27.63 4.64 -32.02
N VAL A 488 -28.04 4.48 -30.77
CA VAL A 488 -27.15 4.40 -29.62
C VAL A 488 -27.45 3.13 -28.85
N VAL A 489 -26.45 2.24 -28.75
CA VAL A 489 -26.49 1.03 -27.93
C VAL A 489 -26.12 1.38 -26.49
N THR A 490 -26.88 0.85 -25.54
CA THR A 490 -26.66 1.01 -24.10
C THR A 490 -26.41 -0.35 -23.44
N PRO A 491 -25.51 -0.42 -22.45
CA PRO A 491 -24.64 0.66 -21.98
C PRO A 491 -23.53 0.99 -23.00
N SER A 492 -22.91 2.16 -22.85
CA SER A 492 -21.88 2.65 -23.79
C SER A 492 -20.59 1.83 -23.76
N ASN A 493 -20.39 0.93 -22.80
CA ASN A 493 -19.28 0.00 -22.69
C ASN A 493 -19.64 -1.45 -23.11
N ALA A 494 -20.84 -1.69 -23.68
CA ALA A 494 -21.18 -3.01 -24.20
C ALA A 494 -20.10 -3.54 -25.16
N ALA A 495 -19.72 -4.82 -25.02
CA ALA A 495 -18.61 -5.39 -25.77
C ALA A 495 -18.94 -5.51 -27.27
N ASP A 496 -20.18 -5.88 -27.60
CA ASP A 496 -20.72 -5.84 -28.95
C ASP A 496 -21.73 -4.70 -29.09
N LYS A 497 -21.45 -3.78 -30.03
CA LYS A 497 -22.31 -2.64 -30.37
C LYS A 497 -22.73 -2.66 -31.84
N SER A 498 -22.57 -3.80 -32.50
CA SER A 498 -22.99 -3.97 -33.88
C SER A 498 -24.51 -3.80 -33.98
N ILE A 499 -24.93 -3.12 -35.05
CA ILE A 499 -26.33 -2.86 -35.36
C ILE A 499 -26.61 -3.12 -36.83
N THR A 500 -27.82 -3.53 -37.13
CA THR A 500 -28.35 -3.71 -38.48
C THR A 500 -29.60 -2.87 -38.69
N TRP A 501 -29.74 -2.30 -39.88
CA TRP A 501 -30.89 -1.48 -40.27
C TRP A 501 -31.74 -2.18 -41.33
N GLU A 502 -33.05 -2.09 -41.21
CA GLU A 502 -34.00 -2.68 -42.15
C GLU A 502 -35.20 -1.74 -42.39
N SER A 503 -35.81 -1.83 -43.58
CA SER A 503 -37.12 -1.22 -43.85
C SER A 503 -38.16 -2.31 -44.09
N ASP A 504 -39.33 -2.15 -43.48
CA ASP A 504 -40.49 -3.01 -43.77
C ASP A 504 -41.05 -2.85 -45.20
N ASN A 505 -40.68 -1.76 -45.90
CA ASN A 505 -41.20 -1.40 -47.22
C ASN A 505 -40.22 -0.54 -48.02
N GLU A 506 -39.22 -1.19 -48.61
CA GLU A 506 -38.20 -0.56 -49.45
C GLU A 506 -38.75 0.18 -50.68
N ALA A 507 -39.95 -0.20 -51.16
CA ALA A 507 -40.61 0.50 -52.26
C ALA A 507 -41.07 1.92 -51.86
N VAL A 508 -41.27 2.18 -50.56
CA VAL A 508 -41.63 3.50 -50.01
C VAL A 508 -40.41 4.22 -49.48
N ALA A 509 -39.59 3.58 -48.64
CA ALA A 509 -38.36 4.17 -48.11
C ALA A 509 -37.26 3.10 -47.97
N THR A 510 -36.05 3.44 -48.36
CA THR A 510 -34.87 2.55 -48.21
C THR A 510 -33.97 3.08 -47.09
N VAL A 511 -33.21 2.20 -46.42
CA VAL A 511 -32.22 2.58 -45.40
C VAL A 511 -30.87 1.94 -45.72
N THR A 512 -29.77 2.66 -45.51
CA THR A 512 -28.41 2.11 -45.65
C THR A 512 -27.92 1.49 -44.34
N LYS A 513 -26.84 0.71 -44.39
CA LYS A 513 -26.13 0.20 -43.19
C LYS A 513 -25.71 1.29 -42.19
N ASP A 514 -25.54 2.53 -42.67
CA ASP A 514 -25.12 3.69 -41.86
C ASP A 514 -26.32 4.51 -41.35
N GLY A 515 -27.55 4.00 -41.48
CA GLY A 515 -28.78 4.65 -40.99
C GLY A 515 -29.29 5.79 -41.88
N VAL A 516 -28.89 5.86 -43.16
CA VAL A 516 -29.37 6.90 -44.09
C VAL A 516 -30.64 6.43 -44.78
N VAL A 517 -31.77 7.04 -44.43
CA VAL A 517 -33.09 6.77 -44.99
C VAL A 517 -33.32 7.64 -46.23
N ARG A 518 -33.77 7.05 -47.33
CA ARG A 518 -34.15 7.75 -48.58
C ARG A 518 -35.61 7.45 -48.93
N GLY A 519 -36.41 8.50 -49.12
CA GLY A 519 -37.77 8.36 -49.61
C GLY A 519 -37.82 7.99 -51.10
N VAL A 520 -38.54 6.93 -51.44
CA VAL A 520 -38.64 6.36 -52.80
C VAL A 520 -40.00 6.67 -53.43
N ASN A 521 -41.10 6.26 -52.79
CA ASN A 521 -42.47 6.52 -53.26
C ASN A 521 -43.34 7.04 -52.13
N ALA A 522 -44.46 7.67 -52.47
CA ALA A 522 -45.44 8.11 -51.48
C ALA A 522 -45.99 6.92 -50.67
N GLY A 523 -46.04 7.06 -49.35
CA GLY A 523 -46.53 6.00 -48.47
C GLY A 523 -45.93 6.10 -47.07
N ASN A 524 -46.15 5.05 -46.28
CA ASN A 524 -45.55 4.87 -44.96
C ASN A 524 -44.64 3.63 -44.99
N ALA A 525 -43.52 3.72 -44.30
CA ALA A 525 -42.60 2.62 -44.01
C ALA A 525 -42.11 2.73 -42.57
N ILE A 526 -41.70 1.62 -41.98
CA ILE A 526 -41.04 1.54 -40.68
C ILE A 526 -39.58 1.16 -40.93
N ILE A 527 -38.68 1.96 -40.37
CA ILE A 527 -37.25 1.68 -40.36
C ILE A 527 -36.88 1.15 -38.99
N THR A 528 -36.32 -0.06 -38.93
CA THR A 528 -35.95 -0.74 -37.68
C THR A 528 -34.44 -0.85 -37.58
N VAL A 529 -33.89 -0.57 -36.41
CA VAL A 529 -32.51 -0.91 -36.04
C VAL A 529 -32.54 -2.08 -35.06
N THR A 530 -31.61 -3.02 -35.21
CA THR A 530 -31.52 -4.24 -34.39
C THR A 530 -30.07 -4.48 -33.95
N THR A 531 -29.85 -4.78 -32.68
CA THR A 531 -28.53 -5.20 -32.16
C THR A 531 -28.28 -6.69 -32.44
N SER A 532 -27.03 -7.15 -32.36
CA SER A 532 -26.68 -8.57 -32.55
C SER A 532 -27.42 -9.53 -31.60
N ASN A 533 -27.73 -9.08 -30.38
CA ASN A 533 -28.51 -9.83 -29.40
C ASN A 533 -30.04 -9.63 -29.51
N GLY A 534 -30.52 -8.96 -30.56
CA GLY A 534 -31.94 -8.91 -30.94
C GLY A 534 -32.76 -7.77 -30.35
N LEU A 535 -32.16 -6.77 -29.70
CA LEU A 535 -32.86 -5.58 -29.21
C LEU A 535 -33.19 -4.65 -30.38
N THR A 536 -34.37 -4.02 -30.36
CA THR A 536 -34.86 -3.22 -31.51
C THR A 536 -35.35 -1.83 -31.13
N ALA A 537 -35.17 -0.87 -32.04
CA ALA A 537 -35.85 0.42 -32.03
C ALA A 537 -36.33 0.78 -33.45
N SER A 538 -37.38 1.59 -33.58
CA SER A 538 -38.00 1.85 -34.89
C SER A 538 -38.39 3.31 -35.12
N CYS A 539 -38.37 3.73 -36.38
CA CYS A 539 -38.81 5.04 -36.86
C CYS A 539 -39.90 4.91 -37.93
N ALA A 540 -41.06 5.54 -37.73
CA ALA A 540 -42.10 5.63 -38.74
C ALA A 540 -41.79 6.74 -39.76
N VAL A 541 -41.71 6.39 -41.04
CA VAL A 541 -41.34 7.30 -42.14
C VAL A 541 -42.53 7.50 -43.08
N ALA A 542 -43.01 8.74 -43.18
CA ALA A 542 -44.06 9.14 -44.12
C ALA A 542 -43.47 9.89 -45.32
N VAL A 543 -43.43 9.27 -46.49
CA VAL A 543 -42.90 9.86 -47.71
C VAL A 543 -44.00 10.59 -48.48
N LYS A 544 -43.74 11.86 -48.81
CA LYS A 544 -44.65 12.76 -49.53
C LYS A 544 -44.08 13.14 -50.89
N ILE A 545 -44.98 13.42 -51.83
CA ILE A 545 -44.62 13.95 -53.15
C ILE A 545 -45.30 15.31 -53.28
N PRO A 546 -44.60 16.44 -53.05
CA PRO A 546 -45.20 17.76 -53.13
C PRO A 546 -45.57 18.11 -54.58
N ALA A 547 -46.68 18.82 -54.77
CA ALA A 547 -47.07 19.33 -56.08
C ALA A 547 -46.10 20.45 -56.52
N THR A 548 -45.49 20.28 -57.68
CA THR A 548 -44.67 21.31 -58.32
C THR A 548 -45.52 22.26 -59.16
N GLY A 549 -46.73 21.85 -59.56
CA GLY A 549 -47.67 22.68 -60.29
C GLY A 549 -49.13 22.34 -60.03
N ILE A 550 -49.99 23.34 -60.17
CA ILE A 550 -51.45 23.23 -60.14
C ILE A 550 -52.02 24.02 -61.32
N LYS A 551 -52.99 23.45 -62.03
CA LYS A 551 -53.66 24.08 -63.18
C LYS A 551 -55.17 23.93 -63.06
N LEU A 552 -55.91 25.00 -63.37
CA LEU A 552 -57.36 24.96 -63.49
C LEU A 552 -57.80 24.68 -64.93
N ASN A 553 -58.92 23.98 -65.07
CA ASN A 553 -59.60 23.81 -66.37
C ASN A 553 -60.15 25.13 -66.94
N ALA A 554 -60.36 26.16 -66.10
CA ALA A 554 -60.73 27.50 -66.53
C ALA A 554 -60.20 28.56 -65.55
N THR A 555 -59.64 29.64 -66.07
CA THR A 555 -59.16 30.79 -65.26
C THR A 555 -60.15 31.96 -65.24
N LYS A 556 -61.21 31.89 -66.06
CA LYS A 556 -62.32 32.84 -66.09
C LYS A 556 -63.64 32.08 -66.24
N LEU A 557 -64.64 32.43 -65.44
CA LEU A 557 -66.01 31.92 -65.53
C LEU A 557 -66.98 33.09 -65.64
N THR A 558 -67.88 33.05 -66.62
CA THR A 558 -69.04 33.96 -66.69
C THR A 558 -70.31 33.13 -66.50
N LEU A 559 -71.05 33.40 -65.43
CA LEU A 559 -72.23 32.62 -65.03
C LEU A 559 -73.42 33.55 -64.80
N LYS A 560 -74.63 33.11 -65.18
CA LYS A 560 -75.88 33.76 -64.75
C LYS A 560 -76.17 33.40 -63.29
N LYS A 561 -76.81 34.31 -62.53
CA LYS A 561 -77.24 34.04 -61.14
C LYS A 561 -77.93 32.67 -61.02
N GLY A 562 -77.57 31.91 -59.99
CA GLY A 562 -78.11 30.57 -59.70
C GLY A 562 -77.41 29.42 -60.42
N LYS A 563 -76.67 29.67 -61.51
CA LYS A 563 -75.95 28.61 -62.24
C LYS A 563 -74.69 28.16 -61.49
N LYS A 564 -74.30 26.91 -61.74
CA LYS A 564 -73.13 26.25 -61.15
C LYS A 564 -72.14 25.85 -62.24
N LYS A 565 -70.85 25.86 -61.92
CA LYS A 565 -69.78 25.30 -62.76
C LYS A 565 -68.67 24.76 -61.87
N THR A 566 -68.15 23.59 -62.19
CA THR A 566 -67.04 22.99 -61.43
C THR A 566 -65.71 23.39 -62.04
N LEU A 567 -64.83 23.93 -61.20
CA LEU A 567 -63.41 24.07 -61.49
C LEU A 567 -62.71 22.77 -61.10
N LYS A 568 -61.94 22.20 -62.02
CA LYS A 568 -61.10 21.02 -61.77
C LYS A 568 -59.66 21.47 -61.68
N ALA A 569 -59.04 21.24 -60.52
CA ALA A 569 -57.60 21.39 -60.35
C ALA A 569 -56.91 20.10 -60.83
N THR A 570 -55.89 20.24 -61.67
CA THR A 570 -54.99 19.16 -62.06
C THR A 570 -53.61 19.46 -61.49
N LEU A 571 -53.06 18.53 -60.72
CA LEU A 571 -51.76 18.68 -60.08
C LEU A 571 -50.65 18.02 -60.91
N LYS A 572 -49.43 18.53 -60.75
CA LYS A 572 -48.21 17.92 -61.26
C LYS A 572 -47.20 17.79 -60.10
N PRO A 573 -46.50 16.65 -59.96
CA PRO A 573 -46.71 15.40 -60.70
C PRO A 573 -48.07 14.74 -60.37
N LEU A 574 -48.52 13.75 -61.15
CA LEU A 574 -49.83 13.11 -60.94
C LEU A 574 -49.86 12.33 -59.61
N GLU A 575 -48.71 11.81 -59.24
CA GLU A 575 -48.41 10.99 -58.06
C GLU A 575 -48.24 11.86 -56.79
N THR A 576 -48.54 13.16 -56.88
CA THR A 576 -48.45 14.05 -55.72
C THR A 576 -49.38 13.59 -54.60
N THR A 577 -48.88 13.70 -53.37
CA THR A 577 -49.66 13.48 -52.15
C THR A 577 -50.40 14.73 -51.69
N ASP A 578 -50.32 15.83 -52.44
CA ASP A 578 -50.99 17.07 -52.06
C ASP A 578 -52.51 17.00 -52.27
N THR A 579 -53.24 17.59 -51.33
CA THR A 579 -54.67 17.87 -51.49
C THR A 579 -54.88 19.34 -51.90
N VAL A 580 -56.06 19.65 -52.45
CA VAL A 580 -56.40 21.00 -52.92
C VAL A 580 -57.46 21.63 -52.03
N GLU A 581 -57.10 22.75 -51.41
CA GLU A 581 -58.00 23.61 -50.65
C GLU A 581 -58.58 24.70 -51.55
N TRP A 582 -59.90 24.93 -51.45
CA TRP A 582 -60.62 25.90 -52.28
C TRP A 582 -61.21 27.04 -51.45
N THR A 583 -61.00 28.28 -51.88
CA THR A 583 -61.56 29.46 -51.22
C THR A 583 -62.14 30.46 -52.22
N SER A 584 -63.05 31.33 -51.77
CA SER A 584 -63.62 32.41 -52.56
C SER A 584 -63.34 33.75 -51.90
N SER A 585 -62.85 34.73 -52.68
CA SER A 585 -62.68 36.11 -52.21
C SER A 585 -64.00 36.80 -51.88
N ASN A 586 -65.13 36.31 -52.41
CA ASN A 586 -66.46 36.81 -52.08
C ASN A 586 -67.53 35.70 -52.17
N PRO A 587 -67.72 34.90 -51.11
CA PRO A 587 -68.68 33.79 -51.08
C PRO A 587 -70.16 34.21 -51.25
N LYS A 588 -70.48 35.49 -51.07
CA LYS A 588 -71.82 36.07 -51.30
C LYS A 588 -72.09 36.32 -52.80
N VAL A 589 -71.04 36.55 -53.59
CA VAL A 589 -71.11 36.71 -55.06
C VAL A 589 -70.97 35.35 -55.75
N ALA A 590 -69.94 34.58 -55.40
CA ALA A 590 -69.76 33.20 -55.84
C ALA A 590 -69.14 32.35 -54.73
N SER A 591 -69.78 31.24 -54.34
CA SER A 591 -69.21 30.29 -53.38
C SER A 591 -68.59 29.10 -54.08
N VAL A 592 -67.58 28.48 -53.46
CA VAL A 592 -66.93 27.25 -53.94
C VAL A 592 -67.04 26.15 -52.87
N THR A 593 -67.18 24.89 -53.29
CA THR A 593 -67.13 23.72 -52.39
C THR A 593 -65.71 23.14 -52.33
N GLN A 594 -65.46 22.21 -51.40
CA GLN A 594 -64.17 21.50 -51.29
C GLN A 594 -63.76 20.73 -52.56
N ASN A 595 -64.72 20.41 -53.44
CA ASN A 595 -64.46 19.74 -54.73
C ASN A 595 -64.43 20.72 -55.92
N GLY A 596 -64.25 22.03 -55.67
CA GLY A 596 -64.16 23.05 -56.73
C GLY A 596 -65.50 23.45 -57.37
N GLY A 597 -66.64 23.10 -56.78
CA GLY A 597 -67.97 23.43 -57.31
C GLY A 597 -68.34 24.89 -57.06
N VAL A 598 -68.32 25.74 -58.11
CA VAL A 598 -68.63 27.18 -58.01
C VAL A 598 -70.12 27.43 -58.25
N LYS A 599 -70.81 28.14 -57.33
CA LYS A 599 -72.21 28.57 -57.46
C LYS A 599 -72.29 30.10 -57.54
N ALA A 600 -72.88 30.62 -58.62
CA ALA A 600 -73.14 32.05 -58.78
C ALA A 600 -74.36 32.48 -57.94
N LYS A 601 -74.20 33.45 -57.04
CA LYS A 601 -75.24 33.86 -56.08
C LYS A 601 -75.77 35.28 -56.30
N LYS A 602 -74.88 36.24 -56.59
CA LYS A 602 -75.23 37.66 -56.76
C LYS A 602 -74.40 38.26 -57.90
N LYS A 603 -74.98 39.17 -58.68
CA LYS A 603 -74.28 39.94 -59.72
C LYS A 603 -73.04 40.61 -59.11
N GLY A 604 -71.89 40.50 -59.79
CA GLY A 604 -70.61 41.01 -59.29
C GLY A 604 -69.41 40.14 -59.67
N TYR A 605 -68.27 40.40 -59.02
CA TYR A 605 -67.01 39.70 -59.25
C TYR A 605 -66.54 38.97 -57.98
N ALA A 606 -66.00 37.77 -58.16
CA ALA A 606 -65.31 37.02 -57.12
C ALA A 606 -64.10 36.30 -57.72
N THR A 607 -63.08 36.02 -56.91
CA THR A 607 -61.93 35.19 -57.31
C THR A 607 -61.98 33.90 -56.52
N ILE A 608 -61.96 32.76 -57.20
CA ILE A 608 -61.84 31.45 -56.57
C ILE A 608 -60.37 31.04 -56.59
N MET A 609 -59.81 30.70 -55.44
CA MET A 609 -58.44 30.19 -55.28
C MET A 609 -58.49 28.68 -55.05
N ALA A 610 -57.56 27.96 -55.70
CA ALA A 610 -57.22 26.58 -55.40
C ALA A 610 -55.77 26.55 -54.92
N LYS A 611 -55.51 26.00 -53.72
CA LYS A 611 -54.19 25.96 -53.09
C LYS A 611 -53.83 24.52 -52.69
N THR A 612 -52.63 24.06 -53.02
CA THR A 612 -52.14 22.75 -52.57
C THR A 612 -51.65 22.80 -51.12
N THR A 613 -51.62 21.66 -50.44
CA THR A 613 -51.01 21.54 -49.09
C THR A 613 -49.54 21.94 -49.04
N SER A 614 -48.78 21.76 -50.13
CA SER A 614 -47.41 22.30 -50.28
C SER A 614 -47.34 23.80 -50.61
N GLY A 615 -48.47 24.47 -50.81
CA GLY A 615 -48.56 25.92 -50.93
C GLY A 615 -48.70 26.49 -52.35
N LYS A 616 -48.75 25.67 -53.42
CA LYS A 616 -48.95 26.16 -54.79
C LYS A 616 -50.39 26.63 -54.98
N SER A 617 -50.59 27.80 -55.59
CA SER A 617 -51.92 28.40 -55.75
C SER A 617 -52.21 28.82 -57.18
N VAL A 618 -53.47 28.70 -57.59
CA VAL A 618 -54.01 29.24 -58.84
C VAL A 618 -55.39 29.87 -58.62
N TYR A 619 -55.76 30.78 -59.51
CA TYR A 619 -56.95 31.60 -59.36
C TYR A 619 -57.84 31.54 -60.60
N ALA A 620 -59.15 31.57 -60.38
CA ALA A 620 -60.15 31.80 -61.42
C ALA A 620 -61.01 33.02 -61.10
N LYS A 621 -61.10 33.95 -62.06
CA LYS A 621 -62.01 35.10 -61.95
C LYS A 621 -63.43 34.67 -62.32
N VAL A 622 -64.40 34.98 -61.47
CA VAL A 622 -65.81 34.66 -61.67
C VAL A 622 -66.60 35.96 -61.82
N THR A 623 -67.25 36.12 -62.97
CA THR A 623 -68.19 37.20 -63.25
C THR A 623 -69.61 36.66 -63.23
N VAL A 624 -70.44 37.17 -62.33
CA VAL A 624 -71.86 36.85 -62.28
C VAL A 624 -72.64 37.95 -62.97
N LYS A 625 -73.31 37.60 -64.08
CA LYS A 625 -74.13 38.54 -64.88
C LYS A 625 -75.59 38.48 -64.48
#